data_AF-A0A564YEF8-F1
#
_entry.id   AF-A0A564YEF8-F1
#
_cell.length_a   1.000
_cell.length_b   1.000
_cell.length_c   1.000
_cell.angle_alpha   90.00
_cell.angle_beta   90.00
_cell.angle_gamma   90.00
#
_symmetry.space_group_name_H-M   'P 1'
#
loop_
_entity.id
_entity.type
_entity.pdbx_description
1 polymer ?
#
loop_
_entity_poly.entity_id
_entity_poly.type
_entity_poly.pdbx_seq_one_letter_code
_entity_poly.pdbx_strand_id
1 'polypeptide(L)' 'MMIERSRLEPRQKFSEPQTENQEYGWISTPLFERSRDDRRFFFGKSECDITKFNAINLSKESDNKAVNK' A
#
# COMPACT_ATOMS: atom_id res chain seq x y z
N MET A 1 -8.17 -4.73 -2.79
CA MET A 1 -7.08 -3.78 -3.06
C MET A 1 -7.71 -2.47 -3.54
N MET A 2 -7.21 -1.29 -3.17
CA MET A 2 -7.84 0.01 -3.50
C MET A 2 -7.98 0.21 -5.02
N ILE A 3 -6.94 -0.15 -5.78
CA ILE A 3 -6.90 -0.06 -7.25
C ILE A 3 -8.03 -0.86 -7.90
N GLU A 4 -8.29 -2.08 -7.42
CA GLU A 4 -9.31 -2.95 -8.00
C GLU A 4 -10.71 -2.37 -7.85
N ARG A 5 -10.99 -1.72 -6.72
CA ARG A 5 -12.29 -1.10 -6.47
C ARG A 5 -12.48 0.15 -7.33
N SER A 6 -11.44 0.98 -7.45
CA SER A 6 -11.49 2.24 -8.19
C SER A 6 -11.63 2.07 -9.71
N ARG A 7 -11.21 0.93 -10.26
CA ARG A 7 -11.27 0.63 -11.71
C ARG A 7 -12.66 0.23 -12.22
N LEU A 8 -13.57 -0.18 -11.34
CA LEU A 8 -14.87 -0.75 -11.75
C LEU A 8 -15.80 0.29 -12.39
N GLU A 9 -15.95 1.46 -11.78
CA GLU A 9 -16.90 2.48 -12.24
C GLU A 9 -16.57 3.06 -13.63
N PRO A 10 -15.29 3.36 -13.96
CA PRO A 10 -14.94 3.84 -15.30
C PRO A 10 -15.17 2.79 -16.39
N ARG A 11 -14.82 1.53 -16.12
CA ARG A 11 -14.95 0.42 -17.10
C ARG A 11 -16.40 0.00 -17.36
N GLN A 12 -17.31 0.31 -16.45
CA GLN A 12 -18.75 0.13 -16.69
C GLN A 12 -19.29 1.14 -17.71
N LYS A 13 -18.68 2.34 -17.79
CA LYS A 13 -19.15 3.44 -18.64
C LYS A 13 -18.42 3.52 -19.98
N PHE A 14 -17.14 3.15 -20.00
CA PHE A 14 -16.27 3.31 -21.17
C PHE A 14 -15.53 2.01 -21.48
N SER A 15 -15.39 1.68 -22.77
CA SER A 15 -14.62 0.51 -23.23
C SER A 15 -13.10 0.72 -23.15
N GLU A 16 -12.68 1.98 -23.20
CA GLU A 16 -11.28 2.40 -23.25
C GLU A 16 -11.03 3.56 -22.27
N PRO A 17 -9.78 3.75 -21.79
CA PRO A 17 -9.45 4.83 -20.88
C PRO A 17 -9.64 6.18 -21.58
N GLN A 18 -10.22 7.14 -20.87
CA GLN A 18 -10.53 8.46 -21.43
C GLN A 18 -9.42 9.49 -21.12
N THR A 19 -8.53 9.18 -20.18
CA THR A 19 -7.42 10.03 -19.78
C THR A 19 -6.16 9.19 -19.56
N GLU A 20 -4.99 9.81 -19.70
CA GLU A 20 -3.68 9.17 -19.44
C GLU A 20 -3.63 8.56 -18.04
N ASN A 21 -4.14 9.28 -17.02
CA ASN A 21 -4.18 8.77 -15.64
C ASN A 21 -5.02 7.49 -15.50
N GLN A 22 -6.06 7.32 -16.32
CA GLN A 22 -6.86 6.11 -16.30
C GLN A 22 -6.12 4.92 -16.92
N GLU A 23 -5.21 5.14 -17.87
CA GLU A 23 -4.44 4.07 -18.52
C GLU A 23 -3.66 3.23 -17.51
N TYR A 24 -3.00 3.88 -16.54
CA TYR A 24 -2.22 3.20 -15.49
C TYR A 24 -3.05 2.23 -14.64
N GLY A 25 -4.33 2.55 -14.41
CA GLY A 25 -5.26 1.70 -13.67
C GLY A 25 -6.14 0.83 -14.58
N TRP A 26 -6.07 0.99 -15.90
CA TRP A 26 -7.03 0.39 -16.81
C TRP A 26 -6.87 -1.11 -16.93
N ILE A 27 -5.67 -1.67 -16.75
CA ILE A 27 -5.40 -3.11 -16.71
C ILE A 27 -4.71 -3.44 -15.39
N SER A 28 -5.51 -3.62 -14.33
CA SER A 28 -5.01 -3.92 -12.97
C SER A 28 -4.74 -5.40 -12.71
N THR A 29 -5.21 -6.29 -13.60
CA THR A 29 -5.10 -7.73 -13.44
C THR A 29 -3.63 -8.13 -13.56
N PRO A 30 -3.01 -8.71 -12.52
CA PRO A 30 -1.61 -9.13 -12.59
C PRO A 30 -1.46 -10.34 -13.53
N LEU A 31 -0.29 -10.47 -14.15
CA LEU A 31 0.03 -11.60 -15.05
C LEU A 31 0.05 -12.96 -14.33
N PHE A 32 0.27 -12.97 -13.02
CA PHE A 32 0.21 -14.15 -12.17
C PHE A 32 -0.40 -13.79 -10.81
N GLU A 33 -0.95 -14.79 -10.14
CA GLU A 33 -1.51 -14.60 -8.80
C GLU A 33 -0.41 -14.31 -7.79
N ARG A 34 -0.47 -13.12 -7.19
CA ARG A 34 0.46 -12.71 -6.12
C ARG A 34 -0.16 -13.03 -4.76
N SER A 35 -0.11 -14.30 -4.37
CA SER A 35 -0.49 -14.71 -3.01
C SER A 35 0.46 -14.07 -1.99
N ARG A 36 -0.08 -13.62 -0.86
CA ARG A 36 0.71 -13.11 0.27
C ARG A 36 1.39 -14.24 1.06
N ASP A 37 0.98 -15.48 0.82
CA ASP A 37 1.56 -16.65 1.47
C ASP A 37 2.75 -17.22 0.68
N ASP A 38 2.90 -16.85 -0.60
CA ASP A 38 4.02 -17.30 -1.42
C ASP A 38 5.30 -16.53 -1.07
N ARG A 39 6.15 -17.15 -0.26
CA ARG A 39 7.44 -16.61 0.19
C ARG A 39 8.46 -16.38 -0.94
N ARG A 40 8.23 -16.91 -2.14
CA ARG A 40 9.12 -16.69 -3.30
C ARG A 40 8.93 -15.29 -3.89
N PHE A 41 7.72 -14.75 -3.80
CA PHE A 41 7.35 -13.48 -4.43
C PHE A 41 6.89 -12.41 -3.44
N PHE A 42 6.48 -12.79 -2.23
CA PHE A 42 6.01 -11.86 -1.21
C PHE A 42 7.10 -11.56 -0.17
N PHE A 43 7.76 -10.41 -0.31
CA PHE A 43 8.76 -9.87 0.63
C PHE A 43 8.17 -8.73 1.47
N GLY A 44 7.06 -8.99 2.15
CA GLY A 44 6.45 -8.02 3.05
C GLY A 44 7.36 -7.71 4.24
N LYS A 45 7.44 -6.43 4.64
CA LYS A 45 8.10 -6.07 5.89
C LYS A 45 7.34 -6.68 7.06
N SER A 46 8.06 -7.37 7.93
CA SER A 46 7.55 -7.88 9.21
C SER A 46 8.12 -7.06 10.35
N GLU A 47 7.27 -6.74 11.31
CA GLU A 47 7.69 -6.16 12.59
C GLU A 47 8.22 -7.27 13.52
N CYS A 48 9.28 -6.95 14.26
CA CYS A 48 9.76 -7.72 15.41
C CYS A 48 9.71 -6.88 16.68
N ASP A 49 9.88 -7.53 17.84
CA ASP A 49 9.79 -6.86 19.15
C ASP A 49 10.76 -5.68 19.26
N ILE A 50 11.96 -5.80 18.70
CA ILE A 50 12.96 -4.72 18.65
C ILE A 50 12.43 -3.53 17.85
N THR A 51 11.86 -3.76 16.66
CA THR A 51 11.31 -2.66 15.84
C THR A 51 10.13 -1.97 16.52
N LYS A 52 9.30 -2.71 17.27
CA LYS A 52 8.18 -2.16 18.06
C LYS A 52 8.69 -1.31 19.22
N PHE A 53 9.64 -1.83 19.98
CA PHE A 53 10.26 -1.12 21.10
C PHE A 53 10.89 0.20 20.63
N ASN A 54 11.67 0.16 19.55
CA ASN A 54 12.31 1.35 19.00
C ASN A 54 11.28 2.40 18.53
N ALA A 55 10.20 1.98 17.87
CA ALA A 55 9.13 2.88 17.43
C ALA A 55 8.47 3.62 18.61
N ILE A 56 8.20 2.91 19.72
CA ILE A 56 7.61 3.49 20.94
C ILE A 56 8.57 4.49 21.60
N ASN A 57 9.87 4.23 21.59
CA ASN A 57 10.83 5.16 22.21
C ASN A 57 11.02 6.42 21.37
N LEU A 58 11.07 6.28 20.04
CA LEU A 58 11.12 7.42 19.13
C LEU A 58 9.91 8.36 19.30
N SER A 59 8.71 7.82 19.50
CA SER A 59 7.51 8.65 19.74
C SER A 59 7.60 9.38 21.09
N LYS A 60 8.10 8.70 22.14
CA LYS A 60 8.30 9.33 23.45
C LYS A 60 9.34 10.45 23.38
N GLU A 61 10.41 10.28 22.62
CA GLU A 61 11.43 11.32 22.43
C GLU A 61 10.85 12.56 21.73
N SER A 62 9.99 12.39 20.72
CA SER A 62 9.32 13.52 20.08
C SER A 62 8.37 14.25 21.03
N ASP A 63 7.64 13.53 21.87
CA ASP A 63 6.71 14.11 22.85
C ASP A 63 7.48 14.88 23.94
N ASN A 64 8.55 14.28 24.47
CA ASN A 64 9.43 14.92 25.44
C ASN A 64 10.08 16.19 24.87
N LYS A 65 10.45 16.20 23.58
CA LYS A 65 11.02 17.38 22.93
C LYS A 65 10.00 18.50 22.73
N ALA A 66 8.72 18.17 22.54
CA ALA A 66 7.64 19.14 22.42
C ALA A 66 7.26 19.78 23.77
N VAL A 67 7.38 19.05 24.88
CA VAL A 67 7.11 19.56 26.24
C VAL A 67 8.24 20.48 26.74
N ASN A 68 9.48 20.24 26.30
CA ASN A 68 10.67 20.99 26.75
C ASN A 68 11.02 22.21 25.86
N LYS A 69 10.09 22.69 25.04
CA LYS A 69 10.22 23.89 24.20
C LYS A 69 9.19 24.94 24.61
#